data_AF-A0A819B5D8-F1
#
_entry.id   AF-A0A819B5D8-F1
#
_cell.length_a   1.000
_cell.length_b   1.000
_cell.length_c   1.000
_cell.angle_alpha   90.00
_cell.angle_beta   90.00
_cell.angle_gamma   90.00
#
_symmetry.space_group_name_H-M   'P 1'
#
loop_
_entity.id
_entity.type
_entity.pdbx_description
1 polymer ?
#
loop_
_entity_poly.entity_id
_entity_poly.type
_entity_poly.pdbx_seq_one_letter_code
_entity_poly.pdbx_strand_id
1 'polypeptide(L)'
;KRIYCAGVFHNMVLVLIALIFLLINPFIIRHFYIEAATVYRVSKNSPIYDLLPSHSTIQFIDGCNVNTSNDWYQCLRLIKDQHPQQSSGYCLTQTEIQLLSNHIEFNQTSNYDCCQNLSQKNYCFLFHSKQYLNQNGACMEARSVTNHPPCLLNSDCQRQGNDVSCVHPFSIDNVTRLIRIVHNQGPPILFVGSINEIYQTITIQSYQAKYNFISTIFITEIPLFFQYVAAFSFALAFFNAVPCYAFDGQYILLALIEYLSPNFYQRRHNRLIFTLIFGTCLLIINVSLAFARYFL
;
A
#
# COMPACT_ATOMS: atom_id res chain seq x y z
N LYS A 1 -13.98 1.92 52.55
CA LYS A 1 -13.46 0.99 51.52
C LYS A 1 -12.37 1.71 50.73
N ARG A 2 -11.11 1.28 50.80
CA ARG A 2 -10.03 1.79 49.94
C ARG A 2 -9.97 0.90 48.69
N ILE A 3 -10.01 1.49 47.50
CA ILE A 3 -9.89 0.76 46.23
C ILE A 3 -8.40 0.68 45.95
N TYR A 4 -7.79 -0.44 46.31
CA TYR A 4 -6.33 -0.61 46.29
C TYR A 4 -5.75 -1.00 44.91
N CYS A 5 -6.58 -1.05 43.86
CA CYS A 5 -6.19 -1.58 42.55
C CYS A 5 -6.77 -0.77 41.38
N ALA A 6 -7.03 0.52 41.57
CA ALA A 6 -7.67 1.34 40.55
C ALA A 6 -6.82 1.39 39.26
N GLY A 7 -5.49 1.51 39.39
CA GLY A 7 -4.58 1.57 38.26
C GLY A 7 -4.56 0.27 37.45
N VAL A 8 -4.44 -0.89 38.12
CA VAL A 8 -4.52 -2.20 37.45
C VAL A 8 -5.89 -2.39 36.79
N PHE A 9 -6.98 -2.06 37.50
CA PHE A 9 -8.33 -2.24 37.01
C PHE A 9 -8.62 -1.41 35.75
N HIS A 10 -8.32 -0.10 35.77
CA HIS A 10 -8.57 0.78 34.61
C HIS A 10 -7.78 0.34 33.37
N ASN A 11 -6.51 -0.05 33.55
CA ASN A 11 -5.70 -0.54 32.45
C ASN A 11 -6.24 -1.86 31.88
N MET A 12 -6.69 -2.80 32.72
CA MET A 12 -7.32 -4.03 32.25
C MET A 12 -8.65 -3.77 31.54
N VAL A 13 -9.44 -2.79 31.98
CA VAL A 13 -10.65 -2.35 31.29
C VAL A 13 -10.32 -1.77 29.91
N LEU A 14 -9.27 -0.93 29.79
CA LEU A 14 -8.83 -0.39 28.51
C LEU A 14 -8.36 -1.49 27.55
N VAL A 15 -7.62 -2.49 28.05
CA VAL A 15 -7.23 -3.67 27.26
C VAL A 15 -8.47 -4.39 26.74
N LEU A 16 -9.46 -4.64 27.59
CA LEU A 16 -10.69 -5.33 27.19
C LEU A 16 -11.46 -4.53 26.13
N ILE A 17 -11.61 -3.22 26.30
CA ILE A 17 -12.25 -2.34 25.30
C ILE A 17 -11.50 -2.40 23.97
N ALA A 18 -10.17 -2.31 24.00
CA ALA A 18 -9.34 -2.36 22.81
C ALA A 18 -9.44 -3.70 22.08
N LEU A 19 -9.42 -4.82 22.80
CA LEU A 19 -9.60 -6.15 22.23
C LEU A 19 -11.00 -6.33 21.62
N ILE A 20 -12.05 -5.86 22.30
CA ILE A 20 -13.42 -5.88 21.76
C ILE A 20 -13.48 -5.11 20.45
N PHE A 21 -12.90 -3.91 20.40
CA PHE A 21 -12.85 -3.13 19.15
C PHE A 21 -12.13 -3.90 18.04
N LEU A 22 -10.95 -4.47 18.31
CA LEU A 22 -10.17 -5.22 17.33
C LEU A 22 -10.92 -6.47 16.81
N LEU A 23 -11.71 -7.11 17.66
CA LEU A 23 -12.57 -8.24 17.26
C LEU A 23 -13.76 -7.80 16.39
N ILE A 24 -14.32 -6.61 16.64
CA ILE A 24 -15.44 -6.05 15.87
C ILE A 24 -14.95 -5.45 14.54
N ASN A 25 -13.71 -4.97 14.48
CA ASN A 25 -13.18 -4.24 13.32
C ASN A 25 -13.29 -4.99 11.97
N PRO A 26 -13.00 -6.29 11.85
CA PRO A 26 -13.23 -7.03 10.60
C PRO A 26 -14.68 -6.98 10.12
N PHE A 27 -15.65 -6.95 11.04
CA PHE A 27 -17.07 -6.81 10.69
C PHE A 27 -17.40 -5.41 10.20
N ILE A 28 -16.82 -4.37 10.84
CA ILE A 28 -16.92 -2.98 10.37
C ILE A 28 -16.36 -2.88 8.96
N ILE A 29 -15.17 -3.42 8.71
CA ILE A 29 -14.52 -3.40 7.40
C ILE A 29 -15.43 -4.10 6.36
N ARG A 30 -15.88 -5.32 6.64
CA ARG A 30 -16.75 -6.06 5.72
C ARG A 30 -18.07 -5.32 5.40
N HIS A 31 -18.67 -4.67 6.39
CA HIS A 31 -19.96 -4.02 6.21
C HIS A 31 -19.82 -2.70 5.42
N PHE A 32 -18.79 -1.92 5.72
CA PHE A 32 -18.64 -0.56 5.19
C PHE A 32 -17.67 -0.41 4.02
N TYR A 33 -16.90 -1.45 3.70
CA TYR A 33 -15.90 -1.41 2.64
C TYR A 33 -16.06 -2.55 1.65
N ILE A 34 -15.57 -2.33 0.44
CA ILE A 34 -15.41 -3.33 -0.61
C ILE A 34 -13.94 -3.54 -0.89
N GLU A 35 -13.55 -4.76 -1.26
CA GLU A 35 -12.20 -5.04 -1.71
C GLU A 35 -11.98 -4.42 -3.09
N ALA A 36 -10.99 -3.54 -3.16
CA ALA A 36 -10.70 -2.74 -4.34
C ALA A 36 -9.33 -2.07 -4.21
N ALA A 37 -8.54 -2.08 -5.28
CA ALA A 37 -7.24 -1.43 -5.35
C ALA A 37 -7.40 0.10 -5.44
N THR A 38 -7.48 0.74 -4.28
CA THR A 38 -7.79 2.17 -4.16
C THR A 38 -6.52 2.98 -3.98
N VAL A 39 -6.43 4.12 -4.65
CA VAL A 39 -5.34 5.09 -4.48
C VAL A 39 -5.45 5.70 -3.09
N TYR A 40 -4.54 5.30 -2.19
CA TYR A 40 -4.44 5.86 -0.86
C TYR A 40 -3.70 7.20 -0.88
N ARG A 41 -2.58 7.26 -1.60
CA ARG A 41 -1.75 8.47 -1.70
C ARG A 41 -0.94 8.48 -2.99
N VAL A 42 -0.84 9.65 -3.60
CA VAL A 42 0.14 9.94 -4.66
C VAL A 42 1.15 10.95 -4.12
N SER A 43 2.44 10.72 -4.38
CA SER A 43 3.51 11.64 -3.98
C SER A 43 3.38 12.97 -4.72
N LYS A 44 3.51 14.10 -4.01
CA LYS A 44 3.43 15.45 -4.59
C LYS A 44 4.51 15.74 -5.63
N ASN A 45 5.63 15.01 -5.56
CA ASN A 45 6.74 15.17 -6.51
C ASN A 45 6.53 14.35 -7.79
N SER A 46 5.40 13.65 -7.90
CA SER A 46 5.09 12.81 -9.06
C SER A 46 4.38 13.61 -10.15
N PRO A 47 4.71 13.42 -11.43
CA PRO A 47 4.05 14.11 -12.55
C PRO A 47 2.55 13.74 -12.70
N ILE A 48 2.10 12.68 -12.01
CA ILE A 48 0.70 12.22 -12.03
C ILE A 48 -0.11 12.65 -10.80
N TYR A 49 0.47 13.47 -9.91
CA TYR A 49 -0.19 13.91 -8.66
C TYR A 49 -1.57 14.54 -8.90
N ASP A 50 -1.67 15.46 -9.86
CA ASP A 50 -2.92 16.14 -10.19
C ASP A 50 -3.79 15.37 -11.21
N LEU A 51 -3.23 14.31 -11.82
CA LEU A 51 -3.90 13.52 -12.85
C LEU A 51 -4.63 12.31 -12.27
N LEU A 52 -4.11 11.72 -11.19
CA LEU A 52 -4.69 10.54 -10.55
C LEU A 52 -5.41 10.94 -9.25
N PRO A 53 -6.75 10.98 -9.25
CA PRO A 53 -7.50 11.38 -8.07
C PRO A 53 -7.24 10.46 -6.88
N SER A 54 -7.06 11.06 -5.71
CA SER A 54 -7.06 10.31 -4.45
C SER A 54 -8.40 9.60 -4.27
N HIS A 55 -8.38 8.39 -3.71
CA HIS A 55 -9.56 7.52 -3.53
C HIS A 55 -10.18 6.96 -4.82
N SER A 56 -9.57 7.18 -5.98
CA SER A 56 -9.95 6.44 -7.19
C SER A 56 -9.52 4.98 -7.11
N THR A 57 -10.26 4.10 -7.77
CA THR A 57 -9.98 2.66 -7.82
C THR A 57 -9.28 2.33 -9.12
N ILE A 58 -8.06 1.81 -9.01
CA ILE A 58 -7.31 1.25 -10.13
C ILE A 58 -7.96 -0.07 -10.51
N GLN A 59 -8.22 -0.25 -11.81
CA GLN A 59 -8.81 -1.47 -12.36
C GLN A 59 -7.79 -2.22 -13.21
N PHE A 60 -7.00 -1.50 -14.01
CA PHE A 60 -6.02 -2.10 -14.91
C PHE A 60 -4.73 -1.28 -14.97
N ILE A 61 -3.60 -1.95 -15.12
CA ILE A 61 -2.32 -1.35 -15.48
C ILE A 61 -1.66 -2.16 -16.60
N ASP A 62 -1.51 -1.55 -17.77
CA ASP A 62 -0.87 -2.14 -18.96
C ASP A 62 -1.38 -3.57 -19.29
N GLY A 63 -2.70 -3.75 -19.24
CA GLY A 63 -3.35 -5.05 -19.49
C GLY A 63 -3.41 -6.01 -18.29
N CYS A 64 -2.75 -5.68 -17.17
CA CYS A 64 -2.82 -6.44 -15.92
C CYS A 64 -4.02 -6.00 -15.08
N ASN A 65 -4.88 -6.93 -14.67
CA ASN A 65 -6.04 -6.65 -13.82
C ASN A 65 -5.61 -6.45 -12.35
N VAL A 66 -6.17 -5.45 -11.69
CA VAL A 66 -5.79 -5.05 -10.34
C VAL A 66 -7.03 -4.99 -9.45
N ASN A 67 -7.19 -5.95 -8.54
CA ASN A 67 -8.29 -5.95 -7.58
C ASN A 67 -7.82 -5.60 -6.16
N THR A 68 -6.57 -5.93 -5.82
CA THR A 68 -5.97 -5.70 -4.49
C THR A 68 -4.66 -4.92 -4.58
N SER A 69 -4.17 -4.42 -3.43
CA SER A 69 -2.84 -3.82 -3.36
C SER A 69 -1.72 -4.83 -3.69
N ASN A 70 -1.93 -6.11 -3.41
CA ASN A 70 -0.96 -7.14 -3.77
C ASN A 70 -0.91 -7.34 -5.29
N ASP A 71 -2.07 -7.36 -5.96
CA ASP A 71 -2.15 -7.45 -7.43
C ASP A 71 -1.40 -6.27 -8.06
N TRP A 72 -1.58 -5.06 -7.51
CA TRP A 72 -0.88 -3.86 -7.98
C TRP A 72 0.65 -4.05 -7.98
N TYR A 73 1.22 -4.44 -6.83
CA TYR A 73 2.67 -4.65 -6.74
C TYR A 73 3.16 -5.89 -7.50
N GLN A 74 2.31 -6.90 -7.72
CA GLN A 74 2.61 -8.03 -8.60
C GLN A 74 2.66 -7.59 -10.06
N CYS A 75 1.64 -6.89 -10.55
CA CYS A 75 1.60 -6.33 -11.91
C CYS A 75 2.81 -5.44 -12.19
N LEU A 76 3.15 -4.52 -11.27
CA LEU A 76 4.34 -3.66 -11.44
C LEU A 76 5.64 -4.49 -11.55
N ARG A 77 5.79 -5.56 -10.77
CA ARG A 77 6.96 -6.45 -10.89
C ARG A 77 7.00 -7.17 -12.24
N LEU A 78 5.87 -7.73 -12.66
CA LEU A 78 5.77 -8.41 -13.97
C LEU A 78 6.11 -7.46 -15.11
N ILE A 79 5.58 -6.24 -15.10
CA ILE A 79 5.89 -5.23 -16.12
C ILE A 79 7.38 -4.86 -16.05
N LYS A 80 7.94 -4.64 -14.85
CA LYS A 80 9.36 -4.31 -14.69
C LYS A 80 10.29 -5.39 -15.27
N ASP A 81 9.97 -6.65 -15.03
CA ASP A 81 10.80 -7.79 -15.45
C ASP A 81 10.68 -8.08 -16.95
N GLN A 82 9.56 -7.69 -17.59
CA GLN A 82 9.43 -7.75 -19.06
C GLN A 82 10.40 -6.79 -19.75
N HIS A 83 10.92 -7.16 -20.92
CA HIS A 83 11.72 -6.23 -21.72
C HIS A 83 10.86 -5.05 -22.22
N PRO A 84 11.35 -3.79 -22.19
CA PRO A 84 10.59 -2.62 -22.67
C PRO A 84 10.12 -2.74 -24.11
N GLN A 85 10.91 -3.39 -24.98
CA GLN A 85 10.55 -3.64 -26.39
C GLN A 85 9.48 -4.74 -26.57
N GLN A 86 9.08 -5.42 -25.50
CA GLN A 86 8.01 -6.42 -25.47
C GLN A 86 6.76 -5.90 -24.73
N SER A 87 6.64 -4.60 -24.52
CA SER A 87 5.43 -3.98 -23.97
C SER A 87 4.21 -4.25 -24.85
N SER A 88 3.03 -4.26 -24.23
CA SER A 88 1.77 -4.46 -24.94
C SER A 88 1.63 -3.41 -26.05
N GLY A 89 1.44 -3.88 -27.28
CA GLY A 89 1.07 -3.06 -28.42
C GLY A 89 -0.45 -2.91 -28.53
N TYR A 90 -0.89 -2.22 -29.59
CA TYR A 90 -2.30 -1.93 -29.85
C TYR A 90 -2.64 -2.22 -31.31
N CYS A 91 -3.80 -2.82 -31.57
CA CYS A 91 -4.21 -3.19 -32.92
C CYS A 91 -4.77 -1.98 -33.69
N LEU A 92 -4.14 -1.60 -34.80
CA LEU A 92 -4.62 -0.52 -35.67
C LEU A 92 -4.71 -1.01 -37.12
N THR A 93 -5.71 -0.50 -37.84
CA THR A 93 -5.83 -0.71 -39.28
C THR A 93 -4.80 0.13 -40.03
N GLN A 94 -4.41 -0.30 -41.23
CA GLN A 94 -3.45 0.42 -42.06
C GLN A 94 -3.90 1.85 -42.42
N THR A 95 -5.22 2.06 -42.56
CA THR A 95 -5.81 3.39 -42.82
C THR A 95 -5.73 4.28 -41.58
N GLU A 96 -5.98 3.75 -40.38
CA GLU A 96 -5.80 4.51 -39.13
C GLU A 96 -4.34 4.90 -38.92
N ILE A 97 -3.39 3.99 -39.20
CA ILE A 97 -1.96 4.30 -39.12
C ILE A 97 -1.63 5.48 -40.04
N GLN A 98 -2.12 5.49 -41.28
CA GLN A 98 -1.89 6.61 -42.21
C GLN A 98 -2.51 7.92 -41.71
N LEU A 99 -3.75 7.87 -41.20
CA LEU A 99 -4.48 9.03 -40.71
C LEU A 99 -3.88 9.63 -39.45
N LEU A 100 -3.39 8.78 -38.54
CA LEU A 100 -2.80 9.19 -37.27
C LEU A 100 -1.31 9.53 -37.40
N SER A 101 -0.63 9.02 -38.43
CA SER A 101 0.78 9.32 -38.66
C SER A 101 0.96 10.72 -39.22
N ASN A 102 1.82 11.53 -38.60
CA ASN A 102 2.26 12.81 -39.16
C ASN A 102 3.30 12.66 -40.28
N HIS A 103 3.35 11.52 -40.98
CA HIS A 103 4.32 11.18 -42.05
C HIS A 103 5.81 11.38 -41.70
N ILE A 104 6.21 11.21 -40.44
CA ILE A 104 7.62 11.27 -40.04
C ILE A 104 8.27 9.90 -40.31
N GLU A 105 9.27 9.87 -41.19
CA GLU A 105 10.05 8.65 -41.49
C GLU A 105 10.95 8.28 -40.30
N PHE A 106 10.69 7.10 -39.71
CA PHE A 106 11.53 6.55 -38.65
C PHE A 106 12.81 5.92 -39.23
N ASN A 107 13.95 6.62 -39.13
CA ASN A 107 15.26 6.06 -39.45
C ASN A 107 15.94 5.50 -38.18
N GLN A 108 15.99 4.16 -38.09
CA GLN A 108 16.60 3.40 -36.98
C GLN A 108 18.07 3.78 -36.67
N THR A 109 18.77 4.40 -37.61
CA THR A 109 20.20 4.77 -37.50
C THR A 109 20.45 6.08 -36.76
N SER A 110 19.41 6.85 -36.49
CA SER A 110 19.54 8.19 -35.95
C SER A 110 18.93 8.21 -34.55
N ASN A 111 19.77 8.51 -33.56
CA ASN A 111 19.49 8.57 -32.12
C ASN A 111 18.51 9.72 -31.73
N TYR A 112 17.60 10.05 -32.64
CA TYR A 112 16.78 11.25 -32.64
C TYR A 112 15.33 10.88 -32.31
N ASP A 113 14.76 11.66 -31.39
CA ASP A 113 13.37 11.61 -30.97
C ASP A 113 12.42 11.61 -32.19
N CYS A 114 11.71 10.50 -32.37
CA CYS A 114 10.75 10.26 -33.46
C CYS A 114 9.61 11.29 -33.49
N CYS A 115 9.37 12.00 -32.38
CA CYS A 115 8.33 13.02 -32.25
C CYS A 115 8.89 14.44 -32.06
N GLN A 116 10.02 14.77 -32.70
CA GLN A 116 10.64 16.11 -32.61
C GLN A 116 9.63 17.26 -32.81
N ASN A 117 9.66 18.23 -31.89
CA ASN A 117 8.84 19.45 -31.89
C ASN A 117 7.32 19.24 -31.87
N LEU A 118 6.86 18.04 -31.50
CA LEU A 118 5.44 17.73 -31.37
C LEU A 118 4.96 17.81 -29.92
N SER A 119 3.64 17.93 -29.76
CA SER A 119 2.95 18.01 -28.46
C SER A 119 3.34 16.86 -27.52
N GLN A 120 3.35 17.11 -26.21
CA GLN A 120 3.56 16.11 -25.13
C GLN A 120 2.58 14.92 -25.17
N LYS A 121 1.53 14.99 -26.00
CA LYS A 121 0.54 13.92 -26.20
C LYS A 121 0.98 12.86 -27.20
N ASN A 122 2.01 13.14 -27.99
CA ASN A 122 2.47 12.26 -29.05
C ASN A 122 3.56 11.32 -28.54
N TYR A 123 3.58 10.11 -29.08
CA TYR A 123 4.53 9.08 -28.73
C TYR A 123 4.92 8.30 -30.00
N CYS A 124 6.13 7.77 -30.02
CA CYS A 124 6.60 7.01 -31.17
C CYS A 124 6.14 5.56 -31.06
N PHE A 125 5.63 5.03 -32.15
CA PHE A 125 5.21 3.65 -32.21
C PHE A 125 5.87 2.92 -33.39
N LEU A 126 6.27 1.67 -33.15
CA LEU A 126 6.80 0.76 -34.14
C LEU A 126 5.74 -0.22 -34.61
N PHE A 127 5.77 -0.57 -35.89
CA PHE A 127 4.89 -1.56 -36.48
C PHE A 127 5.51 -2.16 -37.73
N HIS A 128 5.03 -3.34 -38.11
CA HIS A 128 5.40 -3.95 -39.38
C HIS A 128 4.23 -3.86 -40.34
N SER A 129 4.42 -3.16 -41.46
CA SER A 129 3.43 -3.06 -42.52
C SER A 129 3.92 -3.76 -43.79
N LYS A 130 3.05 -4.58 -44.40
CA LYS A 130 3.31 -5.19 -45.72
C LYS A 130 3.31 -4.15 -46.84
N GLN A 131 2.62 -3.02 -46.63
CA GLN A 131 2.47 -1.95 -47.62
C GLN A 131 3.65 -0.98 -47.62
N TYR A 132 4.41 -0.92 -46.52
CA TYR A 132 5.56 -0.03 -46.34
C TYR A 132 6.79 -0.83 -45.93
N LEU A 133 7.51 -1.38 -46.91
CA LEU A 133 8.74 -2.16 -46.71
C LEU A 133 9.85 -1.42 -45.93
N ASN A 134 9.77 -0.09 -45.82
CA ASN A 134 10.81 0.76 -45.21
C ASN A 134 10.35 1.57 -43.98
N GLN A 135 9.05 1.57 -43.61
CA GLN A 135 8.56 2.31 -42.46
C GLN A 135 8.24 1.35 -41.32
N ASN A 136 9.13 1.30 -40.33
CA ASN A 136 8.97 0.46 -39.14
C ASN A 136 8.40 1.24 -37.95
N GLY A 137 8.03 2.52 -38.11
CA GLY A 137 7.42 3.31 -37.05
C GLY A 137 6.90 4.69 -37.49
N ALA A 138 6.05 5.28 -36.66
CA ALA A 138 5.44 6.60 -36.85
C ALA A 138 5.18 7.30 -35.51
N CYS A 139 5.19 8.63 -35.53
CA CYS A 139 4.76 9.45 -34.40
C CYS A 139 3.23 9.67 -34.45
N MET A 140 2.53 9.28 -33.38
CA MET A 140 1.06 9.34 -33.27
C MET A 140 0.64 9.80 -31.87
N GLU A 141 -0.58 10.31 -31.73
CA GLU A 141 -1.12 10.65 -30.41
C GLU A 141 -1.32 9.39 -29.57
N ALA A 142 -0.67 9.33 -28.40
CA ALA A 142 -0.61 8.12 -27.59
C ALA A 142 -2.00 7.64 -27.14
N ARG A 143 -2.90 8.56 -26.81
CA ARG A 143 -4.28 8.23 -26.39
C ARG A 143 -5.10 7.64 -27.53
N SER A 144 -4.91 8.14 -28.74
CA SER A 144 -5.63 7.67 -29.93
C SER A 144 -5.22 6.24 -30.32
N VAL A 145 -3.96 5.86 -30.08
CA VAL A 145 -3.44 4.50 -30.29
C VAL A 145 -3.83 3.56 -29.14
N THR A 146 -3.66 3.99 -27.89
CA THR A 146 -3.84 3.14 -26.69
C THR A 146 -5.30 2.88 -26.32
N ASN A 147 -6.25 3.49 -27.04
CA ASN A 147 -7.69 3.20 -26.92
C ASN A 147 -8.09 1.94 -27.69
N HIS A 148 -7.22 1.43 -28.56
CA HIS A 148 -7.48 0.22 -29.34
C HIS A 148 -7.20 -1.04 -28.51
N PRO A 149 -7.65 -2.23 -28.96
CA PRO A 149 -7.40 -3.47 -28.22
C PRO A 149 -5.90 -3.81 -28.13
N PRO A 150 -5.42 -4.29 -26.97
CA PRO A 150 -4.02 -4.64 -26.79
C PRO A 150 -3.63 -5.89 -27.59
N CYS A 151 -2.37 -5.97 -28.00
CA CYS A 151 -1.79 -7.09 -28.72
C CYS A 151 -0.31 -7.29 -28.35
N LEU A 152 0.20 -8.51 -28.56
CA LEU A 152 1.63 -8.83 -28.50
C LEU A 152 2.19 -9.10 -29.90
N LEU A 153 1.36 -9.66 -30.78
CA LEU A 153 1.71 -10.05 -32.13
C LEU A 153 0.63 -9.57 -33.12
N ASN A 154 1.00 -9.43 -34.39
CA ASN A 154 0.05 -9.15 -35.47
C ASN A 154 -1.08 -10.21 -35.57
N SER A 155 -0.82 -11.46 -35.15
CA SER A 155 -1.82 -12.52 -35.10
C SER A 155 -2.98 -12.22 -34.16
N ASP A 156 -2.73 -11.48 -33.08
CA ASP A 156 -3.73 -11.18 -32.06
C ASP A 156 -4.83 -10.25 -32.60
N CYS A 157 -4.47 -9.46 -33.62
CA CYS A 157 -5.36 -8.51 -34.29
C CYS A 157 -6.17 -9.12 -35.46
N GLN A 158 -5.93 -10.37 -35.85
CA GLN A 158 -6.55 -10.98 -37.03
C GLN A 158 -8.08 -11.03 -36.97
N ARG A 159 -8.67 -11.04 -35.77
CA ARG A 159 -10.14 -11.00 -35.61
C ARG A 159 -10.77 -9.68 -36.07
N GLN A 160 -9.96 -8.65 -36.34
CA GLN A 160 -10.42 -7.30 -36.71
C GLN A 160 -10.31 -7.03 -38.22
N GLY A 161 -9.69 -7.93 -39.00
CA GLY A 161 -9.58 -7.80 -40.45
C GLY A 161 -8.22 -8.22 -41.00
N ASN A 162 -8.08 -8.18 -42.33
CA ASN A 162 -6.86 -8.61 -43.04
C ASN A 162 -5.76 -7.53 -43.09
N ASP A 163 -6.09 -6.26 -42.82
CA ASP A 163 -5.19 -5.10 -42.94
C ASP A 163 -4.95 -4.40 -41.58
N VAL A 164 -4.76 -5.21 -40.53
CA VAL A 164 -4.53 -4.74 -39.16
C VAL A 164 -3.12 -5.14 -38.71
N SER A 165 -2.41 -4.19 -38.10
CA SER A 165 -1.08 -4.39 -37.53
C SER A 165 -1.08 -4.12 -36.03
N CYS A 166 -0.28 -4.87 -35.29
CA CYS A 166 0.04 -4.60 -33.90
C CYS A 166 1.11 -3.52 -33.84
N VAL A 167 0.79 -2.43 -33.16
CA VAL A 167 1.61 -1.22 -33.07
C VAL A 167 2.15 -1.10 -31.65
N HIS A 168 3.47 -1.15 -31.48
CA HIS A 168 4.14 -1.16 -30.18
C HIS A 168 4.75 0.21 -29.83
N PRO A 169 4.67 0.69 -28.59
CA PRO A 169 5.35 1.91 -28.19
C PRO A 169 6.88 1.72 -28.30
N PHE A 170 7.55 2.70 -28.89
CA PHE A 170 9.02 2.72 -28.96
C PHE A 170 9.61 3.18 -27.62
N SER A 171 10.65 2.50 -27.17
CA SER A 171 11.37 2.82 -25.94
C SER A 171 12.74 3.39 -26.29
N ILE A 172 13.02 4.63 -25.87
CA ILE A 172 14.30 5.31 -26.17
C ILE A 172 15.45 4.65 -25.41
N ASP A 173 15.19 4.24 -24.18
CA ASP A 173 16.13 3.52 -23.32
C ASP A 173 15.49 2.21 -22.81
N ASN A 174 16.25 1.43 -22.02
CA ASN A 174 15.75 0.18 -21.47
C ASN A 174 14.90 0.38 -20.19
N VAL A 175 14.46 1.60 -19.88
CA VAL A 175 13.86 1.94 -18.58
C VAL A 175 12.50 2.63 -18.73
N THR A 176 12.42 3.62 -19.61
CA THR A 176 11.22 4.41 -19.88
C THR A 176 10.19 3.59 -20.63
N ARG A 177 8.93 3.69 -20.22
CA ARG A 177 7.83 2.97 -20.85
C ARG A 177 6.60 3.84 -20.89
N LEU A 178 5.78 3.65 -21.93
CA LEU A 178 4.42 4.15 -21.99
C LEU A 178 3.51 3.18 -21.22
N ILE A 179 2.99 3.62 -20.09
CA ILE A 179 2.18 2.81 -19.18
C ILE A 179 0.77 3.39 -19.13
N ARG A 180 -0.22 2.54 -19.35
CA ARG A 180 -1.63 2.91 -19.30
C ARG A 180 -2.26 2.44 -17.99
N ILE A 181 -2.73 3.39 -17.19
CA ILE A 181 -3.39 3.17 -15.90
C ILE A 181 -4.89 3.48 -16.06
N VAL A 182 -5.73 2.48 -15.83
CA VAL A 182 -7.19 2.62 -15.86
C VAL A 182 -7.72 2.71 -14.44
N HIS A 183 -8.53 3.74 -14.21
CA HIS A 183 -9.22 3.94 -12.94
C HIS A 183 -10.70 4.28 -13.18
N ASN A 184 -11.50 4.22 -12.12
CA ASN A 184 -12.95 4.43 -12.18
C ASN A 184 -13.42 5.90 -12.26
N GLN A 185 -12.51 6.89 -12.26
CA GLN A 185 -12.85 8.31 -12.13
C GLN A 185 -12.32 9.16 -13.29
N GLY A 186 -12.67 8.80 -14.53
CA GLY A 186 -12.32 9.58 -15.71
C GLY A 186 -11.60 8.75 -16.78
N PRO A 187 -10.95 9.42 -17.75
CA PRO A 187 -10.24 8.73 -18.82
C PRO A 187 -8.94 8.07 -18.29
N PRO A 188 -8.45 7.00 -18.96
CA PRO A 188 -7.18 6.37 -18.61
C PRO A 188 -6.03 7.38 -18.59
N ILE A 189 -5.14 7.20 -17.62
CA ILE A 189 -3.94 8.00 -17.47
C ILE A 189 -2.82 7.29 -18.24
N LEU A 190 -2.10 8.08 -19.04
CA LEU A 190 -0.88 7.63 -19.70
C LEU A 190 0.30 8.22 -18.94
N PHE A 191 1.21 7.35 -18.52
CA PHE A 191 2.43 7.72 -17.83
C PHE A 191 3.62 7.29 -18.68
N VAL A 192 4.59 8.19 -18.85
CA VAL A 192 5.85 7.90 -19.54
C VAL A 192 6.97 8.01 -18.52
N GLY A 193 7.60 6.89 -18.19
CA GLY A 193 8.67 6.86 -17.19
C GLY A 193 9.04 5.45 -16.75
N SER A 194 9.75 5.35 -15.63
CA SER A 194 10.18 4.05 -15.09
C SER A 194 9.12 3.43 -14.18
N ILE A 195 9.05 2.10 -14.14
CA ILE A 195 8.16 1.39 -13.21
C ILE A 195 8.51 1.68 -11.73
N ASN A 196 9.79 1.90 -11.43
CA ASN A 196 10.22 2.24 -10.07
C ASN A 196 9.60 3.56 -9.59
N GLU A 197 9.41 4.53 -10.49
CA GLU A 197 8.79 5.81 -10.16
C GLU A 197 7.33 5.61 -9.75
N ILE A 198 6.56 4.82 -10.51
CA ILE A 198 5.18 4.45 -10.14
C ILE A 198 5.16 3.73 -8.79
N TYR A 199 6.05 2.75 -8.60
CA TYR A 199 6.15 1.97 -7.37
C TYR A 199 6.39 2.84 -6.12
N GLN A 200 7.20 3.89 -6.25
CA GLN A 200 7.56 4.78 -5.14
C GLN A 200 6.55 5.92 -4.93
N THR A 201 5.87 6.34 -5.99
CA THR A 201 5.01 7.53 -5.95
C THR A 201 3.55 7.21 -5.68
N ILE A 202 3.04 6.03 -6.06
CA ILE A 202 1.65 5.63 -5.87
C ILE A 202 1.55 4.59 -4.75
N THR A 203 0.81 4.92 -3.70
CA THR A 203 0.46 3.98 -2.63
C THR A 203 -0.99 3.52 -2.83
N ILE A 204 -1.18 2.20 -2.98
CA ILE A 204 -2.48 1.54 -3.11
C ILE A 204 -2.86 0.81 -1.83
N GLN A 205 -4.14 0.88 -1.46
CA GLN A 205 -4.77 0.07 -0.41
C GLN A 205 -5.80 -0.89 -1.01
N SER A 206 -6.10 -2.00 -0.32
CA SER A 206 -7.02 -3.05 -0.82
C SER A 206 -8.50 -2.81 -0.52
N TYR A 207 -8.88 -1.64 -0.04
CA TYR A 207 -10.26 -1.35 0.36
C TYR A 207 -10.74 0.01 -0.12
N GLN A 208 -12.01 0.06 -0.55
CA GLN A 208 -12.74 1.27 -0.87
C GLN A 208 -13.94 1.42 0.05
N ALA A 209 -14.17 2.62 0.58
CA ALA A 209 -15.35 2.92 1.38
C ALA A 209 -16.62 2.87 0.50
N LYS A 210 -17.68 2.21 0.98
CA LYS A 210 -18.98 2.16 0.29
C LYS A 210 -19.70 3.50 0.31
N TYR A 211 -19.42 4.33 1.32
CA TYR A 211 -20.08 5.61 1.54
C TYR A 211 -19.04 6.70 1.76
N ASN A 212 -19.26 7.88 1.18
CA ASN A 212 -18.30 8.99 1.20
C ASN A 212 -18.01 9.56 2.60
N PHE A 213 -18.89 9.35 3.58
CA PHE A 213 -18.68 9.81 4.97
C PHE A 213 -17.73 8.88 5.76
N ILE A 214 -17.44 7.70 5.23
CA ILE A 214 -16.62 6.70 5.92
C ILE A 214 -15.16 6.94 5.56
N SER A 215 -14.36 7.21 6.58
CA SER A 215 -12.94 7.50 6.44
C SER A 215 -12.10 6.22 6.46
N THR A 216 -11.06 6.16 5.64
CA THR A 216 -10.11 5.03 5.56
C THR A 216 -9.34 4.78 6.86
N ILE A 217 -9.38 5.70 7.81
CA ILE A 217 -8.74 5.62 9.14
C ILE A 217 -9.20 4.36 9.91
N PHE A 218 -10.43 3.86 9.70
CA PHE A 218 -10.89 2.63 10.35
C PHE A 218 -10.16 1.37 9.88
N ILE A 219 -9.53 1.41 8.70
CA ILE A 219 -8.73 0.30 8.17
C ILE A 219 -7.28 0.40 8.65
N THR A 220 -6.72 1.61 8.72
CA THR A 220 -5.28 1.80 8.96
C THR A 220 -4.97 2.26 10.39
N GLU A 221 -5.36 3.48 10.76
CA GLU A 221 -4.86 4.13 11.98
C GLU A 221 -5.59 3.65 13.25
N ILE A 222 -6.91 3.49 13.20
CA ILE A 222 -7.69 3.11 14.38
C ILE A 222 -7.29 1.71 14.90
N PRO A 223 -7.16 0.67 14.05
CA PRO A 223 -6.74 -0.64 14.53
C PRO A 223 -5.34 -0.60 15.14
N LEU A 224 -4.42 0.15 14.52
CA LEU A 224 -3.06 0.33 15.04
C LEU A 224 -3.07 1.05 16.39
N PHE A 225 -3.88 2.11 16.53
CA PHE A 225 -4.08 2.79 17.81
C PHE A 225 -4.57 1.84 18.90
N PHE A 226 -5.60 1.03 18.63
CA PHE A 226 -6.11 0.09 19.63
C PHE A 226 -5.13 -1.05 19.95
N GLN A 227 -4.30 -1.49 19.00
CA GLN A 227 -3.19 -2.40 19.28
C GLN A 227 -2.20 -1.79 20.27
N TYR A 228 -1.83 -0.52 20.07
CA TYR A 228 -0.96 0.20 21.01
C TYR A 228 -1.63 0.39 22.38
N VAL A 229 -2.90 0.80 22.43
CA VAL A 229 -3.66 0.93 23.69
C VAL A 229 -3.66 -0.40 24.44
N ALA A 230 -3.97 -1.51 23.77
CA ALA A 230 -3.95 -2.83 24.39
C ALA A 230 -2.55 -3.19 24.91
N ALA A 231 -1.50 -2.99 24.12
CA ALA A 231 -0.14 -3.34 24.51
C ALA A 231 0.36 -2.50 25.70
N PHE A 232 0.22 -1.17 25.64
CA PHE A 232 0.69 -0.27 26.70
C PHE A 232 -0.14 -0.40 27.98
N SER A 233 -1.46 -0.47 27.88
CA SER A 233 -2.31 -0.66 29.06
C SER A 233 -2.06 -2.03 29.69
N PHE A 234 -1.87 -3.09 28.91
CA PHE A 234 -1.52 -4.40 29.46
C PHE A 234 -0.17 -4.37 30.20
N ALA A 235 0.84 -3.74 29.62
CA ALA A 235 2.14 -3.58 30.27
C ALA A 235 2.02 -2.79 31.59
N LEU A 236 1.30 -1.67 31.59
CA LEU A 236 1.06 -0.86 32.78
C LEU A 236 0.28 -1.62 33.86
N ALA A 237 -0.75 -2.40 33.48
CA ALA A 237 -1.48 -3.26 34.41
C ALA A 237 -0.55 -4.31 35.03
N PHE A 238 0.27 -4.96 34.19
CA PHE A 238 1.22 -5.97 34.63
C PHE A 238 2.25 -5.39 35.61
N PHE A 239 2.88 -4.26 35.27
CA PHE A 239 3.84 -3.58 36.14
C PHE A 239 3.19 -3.16 37.46
N ASN A 240 2.02 -2.53 37.42
CA ASN A 240 1.31 -2.10 38.62
C ASN A 240 0.88 -3.28 39.52
N ALA A 241 0.70 -4.48 38.96
CA ALA A 241 0.33 -5.68 39.72
C ALA A 241 1.54 -6.37 40.40
N VAL A 242 2.78 -5.99 40.08
CA VAL A 242 3.97 -6.57 40.73
C VAL A 242 3.97 -6.22 42.22
N PRO A 243 4.23 -7.18 43.13
CA PRO A 243 4.24 -6.94 44.57
C PRO A 243 5.51 -6.19 45.02
N CYS A 244 5.60 -4.92 44.63
CA CYS A 244 6.63 -3.97 45.03
C CYS A 244 6.03 -2.88 45.92
N TYR A 245 6.88 -2.24 46.71
CA TYR A 245 6.49 -1.14 47.57
C TYR A 245 5.91 0.01 46.73
N ALA A 246 4.80 0.60 47.21
CA ALA A 246 4.07 1.70 46.57
C ALA A 246 3.40 1.38 45.22
N PHE A 247 3.30 0.10 44.84
CA PHE A 247 2.54 -0.36 43.68
C PHE A 247 1.19 -0.96 44.12
N ASP A 248 0.19 -0.99 43.23
CA ASP A 248 -1.10 -1.65 43.49
C ASP A 248 -0.90 -3.13 43.91
N GLY A 249 0.11 -3.79 43.36
CA GLY A 249 0.51 -5.17 43.67
C GLY A 249 0.86 -5.43 45.13
N GLN A 250 1.39 -4.43 45.87
CA GLN A 250 1.61 -4.56 47.31
C GLN A 250 0.29 -4.82 48.03
N TYR A 251 -0.74 -4.03 47.73
CA TYR A 251 -2.02 -4.15 48.40
C TYR A 251 -2.81 -5.37 47.92
N ILE A 252 -2.67 -5.76 46.64
CA ILE A 252 -3.21 -7.03 46.11
C ILE A 252 -2.65 -8.21 46.91
N LEU A 253 -1.32 -8.26 47.08
CA LEU A 253 -0.65 -9.33 47.81
C LEU A 253 -1.09 -9.37 49.28
N LEU A 254 -1.12 -8.22 49.95
CA LEU A 254 -1.51 -8.14 51.37
C LEU A 254 -2.96 -8.59 51.57
N ALA A 255 -3.89 -8.14 50.72
CA ALA A 255 -5.28 -8.56 50.77
C ALA A 255 -5.46 -10.06 50.51
N LEU A 256 -4.70 -10.62 49.55
CA LEU A 256 -4.74 -12.05 49.24
C LEU A 256 -4.20 -12.90 50.40
N ILE A 257 -3.12 -12.47 51.06
CA ILE A 257 -2.56 -13.15 52.24
C ILE A 257 -3.47 -13.03 53.45
N GLU A 258 -4.07 -11.85 53.68
CA GLU A 258 -5.06 -11.65 54.75
C GLU A 258 -6.28 -12.56 54.57
N TYR A 259 -6.77 -12.69 53.33
CA TYR A 259 -7.90 -13.57 53.00
C TYR A 259 -7.56 -15.06 53.14
N LEU A 260 -6.41 -15.51 52.63
CA LEU A 260 -6.04 -16.93 52.62
C LEU A 260 -5.45 -17.40 53.96
N SER A 261 -4.82 -16.52 54.75
CA SER A 261 -4.08 -16.89 55.97
C SER A 261 -3.97 -15.72 56.97
N PRO A 262 -5.06 -15.36 57.67
CA PRO A 262 -5.08 -14.21 58.58
C PRO A 262 -4.07 -14.32 59.73
N ASN A 263 -3.87 -15.54 60.28
CA ASN A 263 -2.88 -15.79 61.33
C ASN A 263 -1.42 -15.57 60.87
N PHE A 264 -1.16 -15.77 59.56
CA PHE A 264 0.16 -15.54 58.97
C PHE A 264 0.43 -14.04 58.82
N TYR A 265 -0.56 -13.29 58.34
CA TYR A 265 -0.47 -11.84 58.17
C TYR A 265 -0.08 -11.13 59.48
N GLN A 266 -0.79 -11.43 60.57
CA GLN A 266 -0.56 -10.83 61.89
C GLN A 266 0.84 -11.13 62.45
N ARG A 267 1.34 -12.36 62.27
CA ARG A 267 2.60 -12.82 62.86
C ARG A 267 3.84 -12.49 62.01
N ARG A 268 3.68 -12.29 60.70
CA ARG A 268 4.81 -12.16 59.75
C ARG A 268 4.82 -10.85 58.98
N HIS A 269 4.13 -9.83 59.47
CA HIS A 269 4.08 -8.50 58.87
C HIS A 269 5.47 -7.94 58.48
N ASN A 270 6.46 -8.04 59.37
CA ASN A 270 7.83 -7.57 59.10
C ASN A 270 8.52 -8.33 57.95
N ARG A 271 8.22 -9.63 57.78
CA ARG A 271 8.77 -10.43 56.66
C ARG A 271 8.12 -10.02 55.33
N LEU A 272 6.82 -9.70 55.34
CA LEU A 272 6.10 -9.21 54.16
C LEU A 272 6.66 -7.87 53.68
N ILE A 273 6.94 -6.95 54.61
CA ILE A 273 7.61 -5.67 54.28
C ILE A 273 8.98 -5.93 53.65
N PHE A 274 9.78 -6.84 54.22
CA PHE A 274 11.09 -7.18 53.66
C PHE A 274 10.99 -7.77 52.25
N THR A 275 10.01 -8.64 51.99
CA THR A 275 9.75 -9.19 50.65
C THR A 275 9.37 -8.10 49.64
N LEU A 276 8.54 -7.13 50.03
CA LEU A 276 8.16 -6.00 49.15
C LEU A 276 9.35 -5.09 48.83
N ILE A 277 10.18 -4.77 49.83
CA ILE A 277 11.39 -3.95 49.64
C ILE A 277 12.38 -4.69 48.72
N PHE A 278 12.62 -5.98 48.97
CA PHE A 278 13.48 -6.81 48.13
C PHE A 278 12.99 -6.87 46.69
N GLY A 279 11.68 -7.07 46.48
CA GLY A 279 11.05 -7.03 45.16
C GLY A 279 11.25 -5.68 44.47
N THR A 280 11.16 -4.58 45.20
CA THR A 280 11.37 -3.23 44.67
C THR A 280 12.83 -3.01 44.25
N CYS A 281 13.80 -3.44 45.06
CA CYS A 281 15.21 -3.40 44.71
C CYS A 281 15.50 -4.23 43.44
N LEU A 282 14.95 -5.44 43.34
CA LEU A 282 15.09 -6.27 42.15
C LEU A 282 14.48 -5.59 40.91
N LEU A 283 13.31 -4.97 41.03
CA LEU A 283 12.69 -4.25 39.93
C LEU A 283 13.58 -3.09 39.45
N ILE A 284 14.09 -2.28 40.37
CA ILE A 284 14.98 -1.15 40.06
C ILE A 284 16.25 -1.64 39.35
N ILE A 285 16.88 -2.71 39.85
CA ILE A 285 18.08 -3.28 39.24
C ILE A 285 17.76 -3.77 37.81
N ASN A 286 16.67 -4.52 37.63
CA ASN A 286 16.30 -5.04 36.31
C ASN A 286 15.99 -3.91 35.31
N VAL A 287 15.25 -2.89 35.73
CA VAL A 287 14.95 -1.73 34.87
C VAL A 287 16.23 -0.96 34.53
N SER A 288 17.13 -0.77 35.50
CA SER A 288 18.42 -0.08 35.28
C SER A 288 19.32 -0.85 34.33
N LEU A 289 19.40 -2.18 34.46
CA LEU A 289 20.16 -3.04 33.56
C LEU A 289 19.56 -3.06 32.15
N ALA A 290 18.24 -3.11 32.02
CA ALA A 290 17.56 -3.03 30.73
C ALA A 290 17.83 -1.69 30.03
N PHE A 291 17.78 -0.59 30.77
CA PHE A 291 18.12 0.73 30.26
C PHE A 291 19.59 0.81 29.83
N ALA A 292 20.52 0.37 30.69
CA ALA A 292 21.94 0.36 30.37
C ALA A 292 22.24 -0.44 29.10
N ARG A 293 21.62 -1.61 28.91
CA ARG A 293 21.78 -2.44 27.71
C ARG A 293 21.17 -1.85 26.44
N TYR A 294 20.17 -0.98 26.57
CA TYR A 294 19.56 -0.33 25.42
C TYR A 294 20.40 0.86 24.93
N PHE A 295 21.09 1.56 25.85
CA PHE A 295 21.86 2.76 25.57
C PHE A 295 23.38 2.53 25.41
N LEU A 296 23.91 1.38 25.84
CA LEU A 296 25.29 0.92 25.61
C LEU A 296 25.31 -0.20 24.59
#